data_AF-A0A849UN33-F1
#
_entry.id   AF-A0A849UN33-F1
#
_cell.length_a   1.000
_cell.length_b   1.000
_cell.length_c   1.000
_cell.angle_alpha   90.00
_cell.angle_beta   90.00
_cell.angle_gamma   90.00
#
_symmetry.space_group_name_H-M   'P 1'
#
loop_
_entity.id
_entity.type
_entity.pdbx_description
1 polymer ?
#
loop_
_entity_poly.entity_id
_entity_poly.type
_entity_poly.pdbx_seq_one_letter_code
_entity_poly.pdbx_strand_id
1 'polypeptide(L)' 'MPIGKGTKTIGVNFGVKMVAEIEMRAASMNISKSQYCEIVLRRWIASGNKLTLAEK' A
#
# COMPACT_ATOMS: atom_id res chain seq x y z
N MET A 1 -7.92 13.46 16.30
CA MET A 1 -8.91 12.43 15.88
C MET A 1 -8.47 11.09 16.45
N PRO A 2 -9.36 10.30 17.08
CA PRO A 2 -8.94 9.05 17.71
C PRO A 2 -8.56 8.05 16.62
N ILE A 3 -7.31 7.61 16.66
CA ILE A 3 -6.81 6.50 15.84
C ILE A 3 -7.61 5.27 16.30
N GLY A 4 -8.49 4.80 15.42
CA GLY A 4 -9.48 3.77 15.72
C GLY A 4 -8.83 2.54 16.36
N LYS A 5 -9.36 2.18 17.53
CA LYS A 5 -9.11 0.96 18.31
C LYS A 5 -9.14 -0.25 17.34
N GLY A 6 -7.97 -0.80 16.98
CA GLY A 6 -7.83 -1.94 16.06
C GLY A 6 -7.00 -1.71 14.80
N THR A 7 -6.51 -0.50 14.55
CA THR A 7 -5.59 -0.22 13.44
C THR A 7 -4.16 -0.66 13.79
N LYS A 8 -3.62 -1.67 13.08
CA LYS A 8 -2.20 -2.04 13.17
C LYS A 8 -1.42 -1.21 12.16
N THR A 9 -0.54 -0.35 12.64
CA THR A 9 0.43 0.34 11.78
C THR A 9 1.47 -0.67 11.32
N ILE A 10 1.60 -0.84 10.00
CA ILE A 10 2.64 -1.68 9.40
C ILE A 10 3.64 -0.75 8.72
N GLY A 11 4.88 -0.77 9.23
CA GLY A 11 6.01 -0.14 8.55
C GLY A 11 6.49 -1.05 7.43
N VAL A 12 6.38 -0.60 6.19
CA VAL A 12 6.85 -1.31 5.00
C VAL A 12 7.98 -0.50 4.37
N ASN A 13 9.14 -1.13 4.23
CA ASN A 13 10.25 -0.51 3.53
C ASN A 13 10.10 -0.77 2.03
N PHE A 14 9.91 0.28 1.26
CA PHE A 14 9.84 0.22 -0.20
C PHE A 14 11.13 0.80 -0.79
N GLY A 15 11.57 0.26 -1.93
CA GLY A 15 12.62 0.91 -2.70
C GLY A 15 12.18 2.31 -3.15
N VAL A 16 13.11 3.26 -3.22
CA VAL A 16 12.86 4.66 -3.60
C VAL A 16 12.05 4.82 -4.90
N LYS A 17 12.27 3.94 -5.89
CA LYS A 17 11.51 3.93 -7.15
C LYS A 17 10.03 3.59 -6.94
N MET A 18 9.75 2.64 -6.06
CA MET A 18 8.38 2.20 -5.76
C MET A 18 7.64 3.25 -4.93
N VAL A 19 8.33 3.94 -4.01
CA VAL A 19 7.77 5.09 -3.29
C VAL A 19 7.36 6.19 -4.27
N ALA A 20 8.25 6.58 -5.19
CA ALA A 20 7.97 7.60 -6.20
C ALA A 20 6.76 7.23 -7.09
N GLU A 21 6.67 5.97 -7.53
CA GLU A 21 5.50 5.45 -8.28
C GLU A 21 4.21 5.54 -7.47
N ILE A 22 4.22 5.15 -6.19
CA ILE A 22 3.07 5.23 -5.30
C ILE A 22 2.64 6.68 -5.11
N GLU A 23 3.58 7.59 -4.89
CA GLU A 23 3.30 9.02 -4.71
C GLU A 23 2.72 9.65 -5.96
N MET A 24 3.31 9.36 -7.12
CA MET A 24 2.84 9.87 -8.40
C MET A 24 1.40 9.40 -8.68
N ARG A 25 1.12 8.11 -8.48
CA ARG A 25 -0.22 7.56 -8.71
C ARG A 25 -1.24 8.04 -7.69
N ALA A 26 -0.84 8.16 -6.42
CA ALA A 26 -1.69 8.72 -5.37
C ALA A 26 -2.04 10.19 -5.68
N ALA A 27 -1.07 10.98 -6.14
CA ALA A 27 -1.27 12.35 -6.58
C ALA A 27 -2.21 12.44 -7.80
N SER A 28 -2.02 11.59 -8.81
CA SER A 28 -2.93 11.52 -9.98
C SER A 28 -4.36 11.16 -9.61
N MET A 29 -4.55 10.38 -8.54
CA MET A 29 -5.87 9.99 -8.03
C MET A 29 -6.41 10.94 -6.96
N ASN A 30 -5.68 12.01 -6.61
CA ASN A 30 -6.01 12.95 -5.54
C ASN A 30 -6.27 12.28 -4.18
N ILE A 31 -5.52 11.21 -3.87
CA ILE A 31 -5.66 10.48 -2.61
C ILE A 31 -4.33 10.45 -1.84
N SER A 32 -4.40 10.20 -0.54
CA SER A 32 -3.21 10.05 0.29
C SER A 32 -2.44 8.77 -0.03
N LYS A 33 -1.12 8.77 0.14
CA LYS A 33 -0.23 7.59 -0.04
C LYS A 33 -0.76 6.36 0.71
N SER A 34 -1.23 6.55 1.95
CA SER A 34 -1.82 5.50 2.78
C SER A 34 -3.10 4.92 2.18
N GLN A 35 -3.97 5.76 1.62
CA GLN A 35 -5.20 5.30 0.95
C GLN A 35 -4.88 4.55 -0.35
N TYR A 36 -3.91 5.04 -1.12
CA TYR A 36 -3.45 4.35 -2.33
C TYR A 36 -2.89 2.96 -1.97
N CYS A 37 -2.02 2.90 -0.96
CA CYS A 37 -1.45 1.63 -0.49
C CYS A 37 -2.54 0.67 0.00
N GLU A 38 -3.55 1.17 0.71
CA GLU A 38 -4.69 0.36 1.14
C GLU A 38 -5.49 -0.19 -0.05
N ILE A 39 -5.76 0.63 -1.08
CA ILE A 39 -6.46 0.19 -2.29
C ILE A 39 -5.67 -0.90 -3.02
N VAL A 40 -4.36 -0.73 -3.17
CA VAL A 40 -3.49 -1.71 -3.82
C VAL A 40 -3.51 -3.03 -3.03
N LEU A 41 -3.35 -2.97 -1.70
CA LEU A 41 -3.40 -4.16 -0.84
C LEU A 41 -4.77 -4.84 -0.88
N ARG A 42 -5.87 -4.09 -0.84
CA ARG A 42 -7.23 -4.63 -0.95
C ARG A 42 -7.48 -5.28 -2.31
N ARG A 43 -7.10 -4.62 -3.41
CA ARG A 43 -7.19 -5.18 -4.77
C ARG A 43 -6.36 -6.45 -4.89
N TRP A 44 -5.20 -6.46 -4.26
CA TRP A 44 -4.31 -7.60 -4.26
C TRP A 44 -4.88 -8.79 -3.49
N ILE A 45 -5.41 -8.58 -2.27
CA ILE A 45 -6.13 -9.61 -1.50
C ILE A 45 -7.34 -10.12 -2.30
N ALA A 46 -8.11 -9.23 -2.91
CA ALA A 46 -9.26 -9.58 -3.75
C ALA A 46 -8.87 -10.35 -5.02
N SER A 47 -7.65 -10.15 -5.54
CA SER A 47 -7.13 -10.87 -6.69
C SER A 47 -6.87 -12.35 -6.39
N GLY A 48 -6.81 -12.77 -5.13
CA GLY A 48 -6.53 -14.16 -4.74
C GLY A 48 -5.11 -14.65 -5.10
N ASN A 49 -4.29 -13.80 -5.71
CA ASN A 49 -2.90 -14.09 -6.05
C ASN A 49 -2.07 -14.05 -4.77
N LYS A 50 -1.72 -15.22 -4.22
CA LYS A 50 -0.70 -15.32 -3.18
C LYS A 50 0.63 -14.79 -3.73
N LEU A 51 1.24 -13.86 -3.00
CA LEU A 51 2.56 -13.31 -3.29
C LEU A 51 3.46 -14.42 -2.81
N THR A 52 3.79 -15.35 -3.70
CA THR A 52 4.97 -16.17 -3.51
C THR A 52 6.13 -15.19 -3.54
N LEU A 53 6.59 -14.78 -2.36
CA LEU A 53 7.93 -14.24 -2.18
C LEU A 53 8.88 -15.35 -2.63
N ALA A 54 9.16 -15.37 -3.92
CA ALA A 54 10.25 -16.15 -4.47
C ALA A 54 11.52 -15.34 -4.17
N GLU A 55 12.09 -15.57 -2.99
CA GLU A 55 13.47 -15.21 -2.72
C GLU A 55 14.35 -16.02 -3.69
N LYS A 56 15.24 -15.34 -4.42
CA LYS A 56 16.27 -15.96 -5.26
C LYS A 56 17.64 -15.60 -4.72
#